data_AF-A0A9Q6WQ84-F1
#
_entry.id   AF-A0A9Q6WQ84-F1
#
_cell.length_a   1.000
_cell.length_b   1.000
_cell.length_c   1.000
_cell.angle_alpha   90.00
_cell.angle_beta   90.00
_cell.angle_gamma   90.00
#
_symmetry.space_group_name_H-M   'P 1'
#
loop_
_entity.id
_entity.type
_entity.pdbx_description
1 polymer ?
#
loop_
_entity_poly.entity_id
_entity_poly.type
_entity_poly.pdbx_seq_one_letter_code
_entity_poly.pdbx_strand_id
1 'polypeptide(L)'
;MDTVNPELIARLVRINPVVIVNGETSRSLRYHGKRNVRALMGFLGTHRDMRALVYSHSASGRQTWLDVQTGRVSQLPVLLPS
;
A
#
# COMPACT_ATOMS: atom_id res chain seq x y z
N MET A 1 -1.74 2.40 17.89
CA MET A 1 -1.41 2.29 16.45
C MET A 1 -1.92 0.94 16.01
N ASP A 2 -2.99 0.95 15.22
CA ASP A 2 -3.72 -0.28 14.86
C ASP A 2 -2.98 -1.00 13.74
N THR A 3 -2.58 -2.25 14.01
CA THR A 3 -2.05 -3.14 12.97
C THR A 3 -3.23 -3.73 12.20
N VAL A 4 -3.18 -3.62 10.88
CA VAL A 4 -4.31 -4.01 10.03
C VAL A 4 -4.31 -5.52 9.75
N ASN A 5 -5.50 -6.12 9.81
CA ASN A 5 -5.74 -7.53 9.45
C ASN A 5 -5.20 -7.83 8.02
N PRO A 6 -4.40 -8.90 7.82
CA PRO A 6 -3.93 -9.35 6.50
C PRO A 6 -5.01 -9.46 5.41
N GLU A 7 -6.25 -9.77 5.78
CA GLU A 7 -7.39 -9.84 4.86
C GLU A 7 -7.77 -8.47 4.30
N LEU A 8 -7.68 -7.43 5.14
CA LEU A 8 -7.91 -6.05 4.72
C LEU A 8 -6.77 -5.57 3.82
N ILE A 9 -5.52 -5.93 4.13
CA ILE A 9 -4.37 -5.67 3.24
C ILE A 9 -4.60 -6.32 1.87
N ALA A 10 -4.99 -7.60 1.85
CA ALA A 10 -5.23 -8.32 0.60
C ALA A 10 -6.35 -7.72 -0.24
N ARG A 11 -7.43 -7.27 0.42
CA ARG A 11 -8.53 -6.58 -0.23
C ARG A 11 -8.09 -5.25 -0.83
N LEU A 12 -7.29 -4.46 -0.11
CA LEU A 12 -6.80 -3.15 -0.57
C LEU A 12 -5.82 -3.29 -1.73
N VAL A 13 -4.86 -4.22 -1.66
CA VAL A 13 -3.90 -4.52 -2.75
C VAL A 13 -4.61 -4.96 -4.03
N ARG A 14 -5.73 -5.69 -3.92
CA ARG A 14 -6.48 -6.18 -5.09
C ARG A 14 -7.17 -5.08 -5.89
N ILE A 15 -7.63 -4.03 -5.21
CA ILE A 15 -8.50 -3.00 -5.82
C ILE A 15 -7.73 -1.69 -6.09
N ASN A 16 -6.67 -1.41 -5.34
CA ASN A 16 -5.90 -0.19 -5.44
C ASN A 16 -4.52 -0.43 -6.08
N PRO A 17 -3.92 0.59 -6.70
CA PRO A 17 -2.52 0.54 -7.08
C PRO A 17 -1.62 0.33 -5.85
N VAL A 18 -0.55 -0.44 -6.04
CA VAL A 18 0.54 -0.60 -5.07
C VAL A 18 1.70 0.27 -5.55
N VAL A 19 2.22 1.12 -4.68
CA VAL A 19 3.43 1.89 -4.93
C VAL A 19 4.58 1.18 -4.24
N ILE A 20 5.58 0.73 -5.00
CA ILE A 20 6.83 0.24 -4.45
C ILE A 20 7.79 1.42 -4.35
N VAL A 21 8.36 1.61 -3.17
CA VAL A 21 9.32 2.68 -2.88
C VAL A 21 10.60 2.09 -2.28
N ASN A 22 11.75 2.54 -2.75
CA ASN A 22 12.98 2.59 -1.96
C ASN A 22 13.38 4.07 -1.90
N GLY A 23 14.19 4.52 -0.94
CA GLY A 23 14.41 5.95 -0.66
C GLY A 23 14.77 6.86 -1.87
N GLU A 24 15.10 6.28 -3.03
CA GLU A 24 15.48 6.96 -4.26
C GLU A 24 14.45 6.80 -5.40
N THR A 25 13.65 5.74 -5.40
CA THR A 25 12.75 5.41 -6.52
C THR A 25 11.34 5.10 -6.07
N SER A 26 10.36 5.51 -6.87
CA SER A 26 8.97 5.10 -6.71
C SER A 26 8.41 4.56 -8.02
N ARG A 27 7.75 3.40 -7.95
CA ARG A 27 7.06 2.79 -9.10
C ARG A 27 5.68 2.33 -8.68
N SER A 28 4.66 2.77 -9.42
CA SER A 28 3.28 2.31 -9.26
C SER A 28 3.07 1.03 -10.06
N LEU A 29 2.48 0.03 -9.43
CA LEU A 29 2.13 -1.26 -10.01
C LEU A 29 0.65 -1.54 -9.74
N ARG A 30 -0.08 -1.92 -10.80
CA ARG A 30 -1.46 -2.38 -10.66
C ARG A 30 -1.47 -3.90 -10.78
N TYR A 31 -1.82 -4.54 -9.67
CA TYR A 31 -1.83 -5.98 -9.55
C TYR A 31 -3.26 -6.51 -9.76
N HIS A 32 -3.51 -7.27 -10.83
CA HIS A 32 -4.84 -7.83 -11.13
C HIS A 32 -4.98 -9.25 -10.56
N GLY A 33 -5.97 -9.49 -9.68
CA GLY A 33 -6.32 -10.84 -9.19
C GLY A 33 -5.85 -11.24 -7.78
N LYS A 34 -6.17 -12.49 -7.37
CA LYS A 34 -5.94 -13.02 -6.00
C LYS A 34 -4.49 -13.44 -5.69
N ARG A 35 -3.64 -13.66 -6.70
CA ARG A 35 -2.25 -14.17 -6.50
C ARG A 35 -1.24 -13.10 -6.09
N ASN A 36 -1.66 -11.85 -5.97
CA ASN A 36 -0.74 -10.72 -5.95
C ASN A 36 -0.12 -10.42 -4.59
N VAL A 37 -0.83 -10.66 -3.50
CA VAL A 37 -0.32 -10.37 -2.15
C VAL A 37 0.84 -11.29 -1.81
N ARG A 38 0.74 -12.59 -2.13
CA ARG A 38 1.82 -13.56 -1.87
C ARG A 38 3.06 -13.23 -2.69
N ALA A 39 2.90 -12.88 -3.96
CA ALA A 39 4.03 -12.47 -4.81
C ALA A 39 4.68 -11.17 -4.31
N LEU A 40 3.86 -10.19 -3.91
CA LEU A 40 4.33 -8.93 -3.33
C LEU A 40 5.08 -9.17 -2.01
N MET A 41 4.55 -9.98 -1.10
CA MET A 41 5.22 -10.32 0.15
C MET A 41 6.53 -11.09 -0.08
N GLY A 42 6.56 -11.99 -1.08
CA GLY A 42 7.79 -12.66 -1.50
C GLY A 42 8.84 -11.68 -2.01
N PHE A 43 8.45 -10.75 -2.88
CA PHE A 43 9.31 -9.69 -3.40
C PHE A 43 9.88 -8.78 -2.30
N LEU A 44 9.06 -8.37 -1.33
CA LEU A 44 9.50 -7.56 -0.19
C LEU A 44 10.40 -8.35 0.77
N GLY A 45 10.16 -9.67 0.89
CA GLY A 45 11.03 -10.55 1.67
C GLY A 45 12.45 -10.65 1.09
N THR A 46 12.60 -10.54 -0.23
CA THR A 46 13.91 -10.56 -0.91
C THR A 46 14.56 -9.17 -1.00
N HIS A 47 13.77 -8.09 -1.09
CA HIS A 47 14.25 -6.70 -1.21
C HIS A 47 13.93 -5.90 0.04
N ARG A 48 14.76 -6.04 1.09
CA ARG A 48 14.50 -5.46 2.42
C ARG A 48 14.54 -3.93 2.49
N ASP A 49 15.15 -3.30 1.50
CA ASP A 49 15.23 -1.85 1.31
C ASP A 49 13.96 -1.27 0.67
N MET A 50 13.12 -2.13 0.08
CA MET A 50 11.88 -1.73 -0.57
C MET A 50 10.69 -1.82 0.39
N ARG A 51 9.75 -0.89 0.23
CA ARG A 51 8.46 -0.89 0.90
C ARG A 51 7.34 -0.86 -0.13
N ALA A 52 6.24 -1.53 0.17
CA ALA A 52 5.03 -1.45 -0.63
C ALA A 52 3.96 -0.68 0.13
N LEU A 53 3.47 0.38 -0.51
CA LEU A 53 2.44 1.25 0.01
C LEU A 53 1.19 1.10 -0.86
N VAL A 54 0.04 0.88 -0.22
CA VAL A 54 -1.25 0.94 -0.90
C VAL A 54 -1.93 2.20 -0.46
N TYR A 55 -2.37 3.01 -1.42
CA TYR A 55 -3.19 4.18 -1.12
C TYR A 55 -4.65 3.93 -1.50
N SER A 56 -5.55 4.50 -0.73
CA SER A 56 -6.98 4.55 -1.06
C SER A 56 -7.54 5.91 -0.70
N HIS A 57 -8.56 6.33 -1.44
CA HIS A 57 -9.32 7.55 -1.14
C HIS A 57 -10.68 7.16 -0.59
N SER A 58 -11.07 7.79 0.52
CA SER A 58 -12.46 7.71 0.99
C SER A 58 -13.38 8.58 0.13
N ALA A 59 -14.70 8.37 0.25
CA ALA A 59 -15.69 9.27 -0.34
C ALA A 59 -15.56 10.72 0.20
N SER A 60 -15.00 10.88 1.40
CA SER A 60 -14.67 12.19 2.00
C SER A 60 -13.33 12.77 1.52
N GLY A 61 -12.71 12.16 0.50
CA GLY A 61 -11.44 12.60 -0.09
C GLY A 61 -10.19 12.17 0.68
N ARG A 62 -10.29 11.73 1.94
CA ARG A 62 -9.13 11.40 2.78
C ARG A 62 -8.23 10.36 2.14
N GLN A 63 -6.93 10.65 2.14
CA GLN A 63 -5.91 9.73 1.67
C GLN A 63 -5.49 8.80 2.81
N THR A 64 -5.69 7.50 2.60
CA THR A 64 -5.20 6.46 3.52
C THR A 64 -4.08 5.71 2.84
N TRP A 65 -2.91 5.73 3.45
CA TRP A 65 -1.73 4.97 3.05
C TRP A 65 -1.54 3.78 4.00
N LEU A 66 -1.39 2.58 3.44
CA LEU A 66 -1.12 1.37 4.18
C LEU A 66 0.24 0.82 3.77
N ASP A 67 1.12 0.62 4.73
CA ASP A 67 2.33 -0.17 4.55
C ASP A 67 1.96 -1.66 4.61
N VAL A 68 2.14 -2.34 3.48
CA VAL A 68 1.79 -3.76 3.29
C VAL A 68 2.64 -4.66 4.19
N GLN A 69 3.90 -4.29 4.45
CA GLN A 69 4.85 -5.12 5.19
C GLN A 69 4.63 -5.02 6.70
N THR A 70 4.32 -3.83 7.21
CA THR A 70 4.16 -3.60 8.65
C THR A 70 2.69 -3.55 9.10
N GLY A 71 1.75 -3.49 8.15
CA GLY A 71 0.33 -3.30 8.43
C GLY A 71 0.01 -1.93 9.04
N ARG A 72 0.97 -0.98 9.03
CA ARG A 72 0.78 0.36 9.57
C ARG A 72 -0.03 1.21 8.60
N VAL A 73 -0.95 1.98 9.17
CA VAL A 73 -1.78 2.93 8.42
C VAL A 73 -1.37 4.35 8.78
N SER A 74 -1.22 5.17 7.74
CA SER A 74 -1.10 6.62 7.85
C SER A 74 -2.27 7.27 7.11
N GLN A 75 -2.99 8.16 7.79
CA GLN A 75 -4.03 8.97 7.17
C GLN A 75 -3.45 10.37 6.98
N LEU A 76 -3.32 10.80 5.73
CA LEU A 76 -2.89 12.15 5.43
C LEU A 76 -4.14 12.99 5.10
N PRO A 77 -4.26 14.20 5.68
CA PRO A 77 -5.25 15.15 5.21
C PRO A 77 -4.96 15.46 3.73
N VAL A 78 -6.02 15.63 2.94
CA VAL A 78 -5.87 16.12 1.56
C VAL A 78 -5.38 17.56 1.66
N LEU A 79 -4.15 17.82 1.23
CA LEU A 79 -3.72 19.18 0.90
C LEU A 79 -4.44 19.55 -0.38
N LEU A 80 -5.58 20.24 -0.26
CA LEU A 80 -6.20 20.90 -1.40
C LEU A 80 -5.22 22.00 -1.87
N PRO A 81 -4.88 22.07 -3.17
CA PRO A 81 -4.11 23.20 -3.66
C PRO A 81 -4.91 24.49 -3.39
N SER A 82 -4.22 25.48 -2.82
CA SER A 82 -4.71 26.83 -2.55
C SER A 82 -5.02 27.58 -3.84
#